data_AF-A0A9W9N834-F1
#
_entry.id   AF-A0A9W9N834-F1
#
_cell.length_a   1.000
_cell.length_b   1.000
_cell.length_c   1.000
_cell.angle_alpha   90.00
_cell.angle_beta   90.00
_cell.angle_gamma   90.00
#
_symmetry.space_group_name_H-M   'P 1'
#
loop_
_entity.id
_entity.type
_entity.pdbx_description
1 polymer ?
#
loop_
_entity_poly.entity_id
_entity_poly.type
_entity_poly.pdbx_seq_one_letter_code
_entity_poly.pdbx_strand_id
1 'polypeptide(L)'
;MPGLHFLPDKQRYSSPYPILLAAMLYCSSVRGSAEVAEMAPQYFDVLCGAISQLTIPNSDIGTAPQNPADVEEWAFQTILGLILGGLLAEGSIRETGIWISIAYRLILEHCPPHSDERAHDWRKLFNGVQIVDLEHASLHLSSPVIPIEPPIASLRTSHRDQLYRLSRMMHTGLAHFTGRNLPTIWSCFTTEGPMVPQTATHATVSSFTAVDAAVIRDWARQLDLWLIEFTKAADDGQIDRTIVFRQYVLHRLVVLSIYHPARGCDLYANNVPPHEQFELLLSARATIKLHLNDKTIWSNWDLVIITWAAMIVLQGLEGGVGEPDGRFGIRPFAGTYPCRPRGLSIYRLHERRIPPRISSFDLRTKPKSSRKTGFVP
;
A
#
# COMPACT_ATOMS: atom_id res chain seq x y z
N MET A 1 -5.20 -0.82 -16.43
CA MET A 1 -4.00 -0.40 -15.68
C MET A 1 -3.37 -1.64 -15.09
N PRO A 2 -2.05 -1.87 -15.22
CA PRO A 2 -1.41 -3.13 -14.83
C PRO A 2 -1.57 -3.53 -13.35
N GLY A 3 -1.92 -2.58 -12.46
CA GLY A 3 -2.18 -2.81 -11.04
C GLY A 3 -3.64 -3.06 -10.63
N LEU A 4 -4.60 -2.99 -11.55
CA LEU A 4 -5.99 -3.37 -11.27
C LEU A 4 -6.10 -4.90 -11.32
N HIS A 5 -5.57 -5.58 -10.32
CA HIS A 5 -5.60 -7.05 -10.26
C HIS A 5 -7.02 -7.61 -10.20
N PHE A 6 -7.97 -6.79 -9.75
CA PHE A 6 -9.38 -7.11 -9.79
C PHE A 6 -10.02 -6.82 -11.16
N LEU A 7 -9.43 -6.02 -12.07
CA LEU A 7 -9.90 -5.79 -13.45
C LEU A 7 -8.75 -6.03 -14.45
N PRO A 8 -8.40 -7.30 -14.72
CA PRO A 8 -7.23 -7.64 -15.53
C PRO A 8 -7.40 -7.30 -17.03
N ASP A 9 -8.64 -7.22 -17.50
CA ASP A 9 -8.95 -7.00 -18.92
C ASP A 9 -8.81 -5.51 -19.30
N LYS A 10 -8.27 -5.26 -20.49
CA LYS A 10 -8.13 -3.90 -21.01
C LYS A 10 -9.51 -3.33 -21.37
N GLN A 11 -10.04 -2.47 -20.50
CA GLN A 11 -11.25 -1.70 -20.77
C GLN A 11 -10.94 -0.41 -21.53
N ARG A 12 -11.87 0.01 -22.39
CA ARG A 12 -11.81 1.28 -23.13
C ARG A 12 -13.13 2.01 -22.94
N TYR A 13 -13.06 3.26 -22.52
CA TYR A 13 -14.21 4.14 -22.35
C TYR A 13 -14.11 5.26 -23.38
N SER A 14 -15.10 5.36 -24.27
CA SER A 14 -15.19 6.43 -25.28
C SER A 14 -15.78 7.72 -24.72
N SER A 15 -16.63 7.61 -23.69
CA SER A 15 -17.27 8.72 -23.00
C SER A 15 -17.19 8.50 -21.48
N PRO A 16 -16.02 8.74 -20.85
CA PRO A 16 -15.87 8.53 -19.42
C PRO A 16 -16.67 9.57 -18.62
N TYR A 17 -17.37 9.11 -17.59
CA TYR A 17 -18.05 9.98 -16.63
C TYR A 17 -17.03 10.82 -15.83
N PRO A 18 -17.43 11.99 -15.30
CA PRO A 18 -16.50 12.98 -14.75
C PRO A 18 -15.51 12.44 -13.70
N ILE A 19 -15.97 11.59 -12.79
CA ILE A 19 -15.12 11.02 -11.72
C ILE A 19 -14.10 10.04 -12.29
N LEU A 20 -14.50 9.16 -13.21
CA LEU A 20 -13.57 8.25 -13.87
C LEU A 20 -12.53 9.02 -14.69
N LEU A 21 -12.96 10.03 -15.44
CA LEU A 21 -12.06 10.88 -16.22
C LEU A 21 -11.04 11.59 -15.33
N ALA A 22 -11.48 12.23 -14.24
CA ALA A 22 -10.60 12.90 -13.29
C ALA A 22 -9.61 11.91 -12.66
N ALA A 23 -10.06 10.71 -12.27
CA ALA A 23 -9.20 9.67 -11.71
C ALA A 23 -8.18 9.15 -12.74
N MET A 24 -8.57 8.98 -14.01
CA MET A 24 -7.67 8.62 -15.09
C MET A 24 -6.61 9.68 -15.35
N LEU A 25 -6.99 10.96 -15.35
CA LEU A 25 -6.06 12.09 -15.53
C LEU A 25 -5.08 12.18 -14.36
N TYR A 26 -5.56 12.07 -13.12
CA TYR A 26 -4.72 12.03 -11.94
C TYR A 26 -3.74 10.85 -11.99
N CYS A 27 -4.23 9.63 -12.24
CA CYS A 27 -3.40 8.45 -12.40
C CYS A 27 -2.33 8.61 -13.48
N SER A 28 -2.72 9.11 -14.66
CA SER A 28 -1.79 9.34 -15.77
C SER A 28 -0.75 10.40 -15.42
N SER A 29 -1.13 11.42 -14.67
CA SER A 29 -0.21 12.49 -14.26
C SER A 29 0.85 12.00 -13.27
N VAL A 30 0.44 11.29 -12.21
CA VAL A 30 1.35 10.74 -11.18
C VAL A 30 2.37 9.77 -11.77
N ARG A 31 2.04 9.13 -12.90
CA ARG A 31 2.86 8.11 -13.58
C ARG A 31 3.45 8.60 -14.91
N GLY A 32 3.24 9.86 -15.24
CA GLY A 32 3.67 10.46 -16.50
C GLY A 32 5.14 10.85 -16.52
N SER A 33 5.55 11.52 -17.61
CA SER A 33 6.84 12.22 -17.66
C SER A 33 6.90 13.33 -16.60
N ALA A 34 8.08 13.89 -16.37
CA ALA A 34 8.25 14.99 -15.41
C ALA A 34 7.31 16.17 -15.67
N GLU A 35 7.16 16.56 -16.94
CA GLU A 35 6.25 17.63 -17.38
C GLU A 35 4.78 17.32 -17.05
N VAL A 36 4.35 16.07 -17.25
CA VAL A 36 2.97 15.65 -17.02
C VAL A 36 2.67 15.49 -15.54
N ALA A 37 3.66 15.11 -14.75
CA ALA A 37 3.54 14.93 -13.31
C ALA A 37 3.47 16.27 -12.53
N GLU A 38 3.92 17.37 -13.12
CA GLU A 38 3.68 18.72 -12.59
C GLU A 38 2.19 19.08 -12.51
N MET A 39 1.33 18.45 -13.34
CA MET A 39 -0.12 18.64 -13.34
C MET A 39 -0.86 17.77 -12.30
N ALA A 40 -0.16 16.83 -11.64
CA ALA A 40 -0.80 15.90 -10.73
C ALA A 40 -1.56 16.56 -9.57
N PRO A 41 -1.03 17.63 -8.92
CA PRO A 41 -1.77 18.31 -7.86
C PRO A 41 -3.10 18.91 -8.36
N GLN A 42 -3.11 19.51 -9.55
CA GLN A 42 -4.32 20.11 -10.12
C GLN A 42 -5.35 19.05 -10.49
N TYR A 43 -4.93 17.92 -11.09
CA TYR A 43 -5.84 16.81 -11.35
C TYR A 43 -6.36 16.15 -10.07
N PHE A 44 -5.55 16.13 -9.02
CA PHE A 44 -5.99 15.68 -7.71
C PHE A 44 -7.08 16.59 -7.12
N ASP A 45 -6.90 17.91 -7.20
CA ASP A 45 -7.93 18.88 -6.76
C ASP A 45 -9.24 18.70 -7.55
N VAL A 46 -9.14 18.51 -8.87
CA VAL A 46 -10.31 18.23 -9.73
C VAL A 46 -10.99 16.92 -9.34
N LEU A 47 -10.23 15.86 -9.05
CA LEU A 47 -10.76 14.58 -8.60
C LEU A 47 -11.49 14.72 -7.27
N CYS A 48 -10.87 15.37 -6.27
CA CYS A 48 -11.49 15.64 -4.98
C CYS A 48 -12.77 16.47 -5.14
N GLY A 49 -12.73 17.50 -5.99
CA GLY A 49 -13.90 18.31 -6.35
C GLY A 49 -15.01 17.46 -6.94
N ALA A 50 -14.72 16.62 -7.93
CA ALA A 50 -15.71 15.74 -8.57
C ALA A 50 -16.29 14.70 -7.59
N ILE A 51 -15.48 14.12 -6.70
CA ILE A 51 -15.97 13.18 -5.68
C ILE A 51 -16.88 13.89 -4.66
N SER A 52 -16.53 15.11 -4.25
CA SER A 52 -17.35 15.89 -3.32
C SER A 52 -18.77 16.16 -3.87
N GLN A 53 -18.93 16.21 -5.18
CA GLN A 53 -20.23 16.39 -5.81
C GLN A 53 -21.19 15.22 -5.57
N LEU A 54 -20.69 14.01 -5.27
CA LEU A 54 -21.52 12.85 -4.92
C LEU A 54 -22.27 13.00 -3.59
N THR A 55 -21.84 13.95 -2.74
CA THR A 55 -22.49 14.22 -1.46
C THR A 55 -23.34 15.49 -1.47
N ILE A 56 -23.36 16.22 -2.60
CA ILE A 56 -24.14 17.44 -2.78
C ILE A 56 -25.50 17.09 -3.41
N PRO A 57 -26.63 17.43 -2.76
CA PRO A 57 -27.95 17.19 -3.32
C PRO A 57 -28.13 17.87 -4.69
N ASN A 58 -28.70 17.15 -5.65
CA ASN A 58 -28.98 17.63 -7.02
C ASN A 58 -27.74 18.09 -7.81
N SER A 59 -26.54 17.64 -7.44
CA SER A 59 -25.37 17.89 -8.26
C SER A 59 -25.47 17.18 -9.61
N ASP A 60 -25.07 17.85 -10.70
CA ASP A 60 -25.03 17.24 -12.04
C ASP A 60 -24.12 16.00 -12.11
N ILE A 61 -23.05 15.96 -11.30
CA ILE A 61 -22.13 14.81 -11.24
C ILE A 61 -22.69 13.72 -10.33
N GLY A 62 -23.34 14.11 -9.22
CA GLY A 62 -23.87 13.20 -8.21
C GLY A 62 -25.23 12.59 -8.55
N THR A 63 -25.95 13.15 -9.52
CA THR A 63 -27.28 12.70 -9.92
C THR A 63 -27.18 11.63 -10.99
N ALA A 64 -27.74 10.46 -10.73
CA ALA A 64 -27.80 9.37 -11.70
C ALA A 64 -28.62 9.78 -12.94
N PRO A 65 -28.24 9.32 -14.15
CA PRO A 65 -29.03 9.51 -15.36
C PRO A 65 -30.47 8.98 -15.23
N GLN A 66 -31.38 9.46 -16.08
CA GLN A 66 -32.79 9.00 -16.05
C GLN A 66 -32.99 7.63 -16.73
N ASN A 67 -32.12 7.28 -17.67
CA ASN A 67 -32.21 6.04 -18.44
C ASN A 67 -31.55 4.87 -17.67
N PRO A 68 -32.24 3.76 -17.39
CA PRO A 68 -31.71 2.65 -16.61
C PRO A 68 -30.37 2.07 -17.12
N ALA A 69 -30.15 2.01 -18.44
CA ALA A 69 -28.89 1.53 -19.00
C ALA A 69 -27.72 2.49 -18.69
N ASP A 70 -27.99 3.80 -18.75
CA ASP A 70 -26.99 4.83 -18.45
C ASP A 70 -26.71 4.94 -16.95
N VAL A 71 -27.68 4.57 -16.09
CA VAL A 71 -27.51 4.48 -14.63
C VAL A 71 -26.48 3.42 -14.25
N GLU A 72 -26.58 2.22 -14.83
CA GLU A 72 -25.63 1.14 -14.55
C GLU A 72 -24.20 1.56 -14.93
N GLU A 73 -24.02 2.11 -16.14
CA GLU A 73 -22.73 2.60 -16.62
C GLU A 73 -22.19 3.75 -15.75
N TRP A 74 -23.05 4.73 -15.41
CA TRP A 74 -22.68 5.84 -14.53
C TRP A 74 -22.19 5.34 -13.18
N ALA A 75 -22.93 4.43 -12.55
CA ALA A 75 -22.57 3.88 -11.25
C ALA A 75 -21.27 3.08 -11.35
N PHE A 76 -21.15 2.20 -12.35
CA PHE A 76 -19.95 1.39 -12.58
C PHE A 76 -18.70 2.25 -12.75
N GLN A 77 -18.74 3.23 -13.65
CA GLN A 77 -17.61 4.13 -13.90
C GLN A 77 -17.30 5.02 -12.69
N THR A 78 -18.32 5.49 -11.97
CA THR A 78 -18.14 6.29 -10.75
C THR A 78 -17.43 5.49 -9.67
N ILE A 79 -17.87 4.26 -9.40
CA ILE A 79 -17.22 3.36 -8.44
C ILE A 79 -15.79 3.04 -8.88
N LEU A 80 -15.56 2.76 -10.17
CA LEU A 80 -14.22 2.55 -10.69
C LEU A 80 -13.31 3.76 -10.47
N GLY A 81 -13.81 4.97 -10.72
CA GLY A 81 -13.09 6.21 -10.48
C GLY A 81 -12.76 6.42 -9.00
N LEU A 82 -13.68 6.09 -8.09
CA LEU A 82 -13.44 6.11 -6.64
C LEU A 82 -12.36 5.11 -6.21
N ILE A 83 -12.37 3.89 -6.76
CA ILE A 83 -11.34 2.89 -6.47
C ILE A 83 -9.97 3.37 -6.97
N LEU A 84 -9.91 3.91 -8.19
CA LEU A 84 -8.67 4.44 -8.77
C LEU A 84 -8.10 5.63 -8.00
N GLY A 85 -8.98 6.56 -7.61
CA GLY A 85 -8.62 7.68 -6.74
C GLY A 85 -8.11 7.18 -5.39
N GLY A 86 -8.85 6.26 -4.76
CA GLY A 86 -8.49 5.66 -3.47
C GLY A 86 -7.14 4.97 -3.50
N LEU A 87 -6.89 4.08 -4.48
CA LEU A 87 -5.62 3.38 -4.64
C LEU A 87 -4.42 4.32 -4.70
N LEU A 88 -4.56 5.51 -5.30
CA LEU A 88 -3.47 6.49 -5.45
C LEU A 88 -3.40 7.52 -4.33
N ALA A 89 -4.48 7.68 -3.57
CA ALA A 89 -4.59 8.68 -2.51
C ALA A 89 -4.47 8.06 -1.10
N GLU A 90 -4.53 6.73 -0.97
CA GLU A 90 -4.52 6.03 0.31
C GLU A 90 -3.31 6.40 1.17
N GLY A 91 -3.51 6.72 2.45
CA GLY A 91 -2.51 7.33 3.32
C GLY A 91 -2.27 8.82 3.07
N SER A 92 -2.35 9.31 1.83
CA SER A 92 -2.08 10.74 1.53
C SER A 92 -3.17 11.69 2.03
N ILE A 93 -4.43 11.24 2.05
CA ILE A 93 -5.57 11.99 2.59
C ILE A 93 -6.39 11.14 3.53
N ARG A 94 -7.11 11.78 4.45
CA ARG A 94 -7.96 11.09 5.43
C ARG A 94 -9.30 10.65 4.82
N GLU A 95 -9.76 11.38 3.81
CA GLU A 95 -11.09 11.26 3.22
C GLU A 95 -11.26 9.99 2.38
N THR A 96 -10.20 9.22 2.12
CA THR A 96 -10.29 7.94 1.39
C THR A 96 -11.29 6.96 2.02
N GLY A 97 -11.38 6.91 3.35
CA GLY A 97 -12.41 6.12 4.06
C GLY A 97 -13.85 6.53 3.73
N ILE A 98 -14.08 7.82 3.46
CA ILE A 98 -15.37 8.33 3.00
C ILE A 98 -15.62 7.88 1.56
N TRP A 99 -14.60 7.91 0.70
CA TRP A 99 -14.72 7.46 -0.70
C TRP A 99 -15.06 5.98 -0.81
N ILE A 100 -14.44 5.14 0.03
CA ILE A 100 -14.77 3.71 0.18
C ILE A 100 -16.25 3.53 0.55
N SER A 101 -16.74 4.30 1.54
CA SER A 101 -18.12 4.23 1.99
C SER A 101 -19.12 4.66 0.90
N ILE A 102 -18.78 5.71 0.15
CA ILE A 102 -19.59 6.17 -1.00
C ILE A 102 -19.63 5.09 -2.09
N ALA A 103 -18.47 4.50 -2.44
CA ALA A 103 -18.39 3.45 -3.45
C ALA A 103 -19.25 2.23 -3.05
N TYR A 104 -19.19 1.82 -1.79
CA TYR A 104 -20.00 0.71 -1.29
C TYR A 104 -21.50 1.00 -1.33
N ARG A 105 -21.91 2.21 -0.93
CA ARG A 105 -23.31 2.64 -1.03
C ARG A 105 -23.81 2.57 -2.48
N LEU A 106 -23.03 3.06 -3.44
CA LEU A 106 -23.37 2.99 -4.86
C LEU A 106 -23.50 1.55 -5.36
N ILE A 107 -22.65 0.63 -4.87
CA ILE A 107 -22.80 -0.81 -5.17
C ILE A 107 -24.14 -1.33 -4.64
N LEU A 108 -24.50 -1.02 -3.40
CA LEU A 108 -25.77 -1.49 -2.82
C LEU A 108 -27.00 -0.92 -3.55
N GLU A 109 -26.91 0.30 -4.08
CA GLU A 109 -28.01 0.98 -4.77
C GLU A 109 -28.18 0.55 -6.23
N HIS A 110 -27.07 0.26 -6.93
CA HIS A 110 -27.08 0.12 -8.39
C HIS A 110 -26.62 -1.25 -8.90
N CYS A 111 -26.07 -2.13 -8.05
CA CYS A 111 -25.69 -3.46 -8.49
C CYS A 111 -26.95 -4.27 -8.91
N PRO A 112 -26.97 -4.85 -10.12
CA PRO A 112 -28.10 -5.64 -10.55
C PRO A 112 -28.24 -6.92 -9.70
N PRO A 113 -29.49 -7.36 -9.42
CA PRO A 113 -29.74 -8.55 -8.58
C PRO A 113 -29.32 -9.86 -9.26
N HIS A 114 -29.24 -9.87 -10.59
CA HIS A 114 -28.83 -11.03 -11.39
C HIS A 114 -27.65 -10.64 -12.28
N SER A 115 -26.63 -11.49 -12.33
CA SER A 115 -25.50 -11.32 -13.24
C SER A 115 -25.92 -11.82 -14.62
N ASP A 116 -26.12 -10.92 -15.57
CA ASP A 116 -26.28 -11.26 -16.99
C ASP A 116 -24.89 -11.30 -17.66
N GLU A 117 -24.69 -12.13 -18.69
CA GLU A 117 -23.37 -12.24 -19.38
C GLU A 117 -22.95 -10.94 -20.08
N ARG A 118 -23.92 -10.04 -20.33
CA ARG A 118 -23.71 -8.70 -20.90
C ARG A 118 -23.51 -7.60 -19.86
N ALA A 119 -23.73 -7.89 -18.58
CA ALA A 119 -23.63 -6.91 -17.51
C ALA A 119 -22.17 -6.64 -17.16
N HIS A 120 -21.91 -5.46 -16.61
CA HIS A 120 -20.58 -5.14 -16.11
C HIS A 120 -20.13 -6.12 -15.03
N ASP A 121 -18.82 -6.29 -14.85
CA ASP A 121 -18.28 -7.19 -13.82
C ASP A 121 -18.30 -6.51 -12.43
N TRP A 122 -19.51 -6.37 -11.88
CA TRP A 122 -19.77 -5.77 -10.57
C TRP A 122 -19.05 -6.50 -9.43
N ARG A 123 -18.82 -7.81 -9.58
CA ARG A 123 -18.05 -8.62 -8.64
C ARG A 123 -16.61 -8.12 -8.55
N LYS A 124 -15.97 -7.86 -9.70
CA LYS A 124 -14.63 -7.27 -9.75
C LYS A 124 -14.58 -5.89 -9.10
N LEU A 125 -15.58 -5.01 -9.34
CA LEU A 125 -15.63 -3.72 -8.65
C LEU A 125 -15.73 -3.87 -7.14
N PHE A 126 -16.61 -4.74 -6.65
CA PHE A 126 -16.75 -4.99 -5.21
C PHE A 126 -15.44 -5.46 -4.59
N ASN A 127 -14.74 -6.41 -5.23
CA ASN A 127 -13.41 -6.85 -4.80
C ASN A 127 -12.40 -5.68 -4.81
N GLY A 128 -12.48 -4.77 -5.79
CA GLY A 128 -11.66 -3.56 -5.82
C GLY A 128 -11.91 -2.63 -4.64
N VAL A 129 -13.17 -2.41 -4.25
CA VAL A 129 -13.52 -1.62 -3.06
C VAL A 129 -13.00 -2.30 -1.78
N GLN A 130 -13.15 -3.62 -1.66
CA GLN A 130 -12.60 -4.40 -0.53
C GLN A 130 -11.08 -4.26 -0.42
N ILE A 131 -10.36 -4.27 -1.54
CA ILE A 131 -8.90 -4.09 -1.54
C ILE A 131 -8.52 -2.71 -0.99
N VAL A 132 -9.14 -1.63 -1.49
CA VAL A 132 -8.84 -0.27 -1.01
C VAL A 132 -9.19 -0.13 0.49
N ASP A 133 -10.30 -0.70 0.93
CA ASP A 133 -10.69 -0.71 2.34
C ASP A 133 -9.70 -1.47 3.22
N LEU A 134 -9.19 -2.62 2.77
CA LEU A 134 -8.16 -3.38 3.47
C LEU A 134 -6.82 -2.63 3.57
N GLU A 135 -6.39 -2.03 2.46
CA GLU A 135 -5.19 -1.19 2.41
C GLU A 135 -5.33 -0.03 3.40
N HIS A 136 -6.47 0.68 3.37
CA HIS A 136 -6.79 1.77 4.29
C HIS A 136 -6.78 1.31 5.76
N ALA A 137 -7.54 0.26 6.06
CA ALA A 137 -7.65 -0.28 7.41
C ALA A 137 -6.30 -0.73 7.98
N SER A 138 -5.43 -1.28 7.13
CA SER A 138 -4.10 -1.74 7.56
C SER A 138 -3.14 -0.61 7.94
N LEU A 139 -3.15 0.53 7.23
CA LEU A 139 -2.31 1.69 7.57
C LEU A 139 -2.75 2.36 8.88
N HIS A 140 -4.03 2.23 9.20
CA HIS A 140 -4.65 2.85 10.36
C HIS A 140 -4.90 1.88 11.52
N LEU A 141 -4.57 0.59 11.37
CA LEU A 141 -4.93 -0.48 12.33
C LEU A 141 -6.40 -0.40 12.76
N SER A 142 -7.28 -0.18 11.80
CA SER A 142 -8.73 -0.14 12.00
C SER A 142 -9.40 -1.40 11.45
N SER A 143 -10.69 -1.56 11.72
CA SER A 143 -11.48 -2.62 11.11
C SER A 143 -11.91 -2.17 9.72
N PRO A 144 -11.78 -3.02 8.68
CA PRO A 144 -12.33 -2.71 7.37
C PRO A 144 -13.86 -2.60 7.45
N VAL A 145 -14.43 -1.63 6.73
CA VAL A 145 -15.87 -1.32 6.77
C VAL A 145 -16.68 -2.18 5.81
N ILE A 146 -16.05 -2.64 4.72
CA ILE A 146 -16.71 -3.44 3.70
C ILE A 146 -16.82 -4.88 4.17
N PRO A 147 -18.00 -5.52 4.14
CA PRO A 147 -18.14 -6.88 4.61
C PRO A 147 -17.35 -7.85 3.72
N ILE A 148 -16.74 -8.86 4.35
CA ILE A 148 -16.06 -9.96 3.66
C ILE A 148 -17.01 -10.66 2.69
N GLU A 149 -18.21 -10.99 3.18
CA GLU A 149 -19.25 -11.62 2.39
C GLU A 149 -20.22 -10.53 1.89
N PRO A 150 -20.35 -10.36 0.56
CA PRO A 150 -21.25 -9.36 0.03
C PRO A 150 -22.70 -9.72 0.33
N PRO A 151 -23.55 -8.72 0.65
CA PRO A 151 -24.97 -8.94 0.89
C PRO A 151 -25.71 -9.37 -0.40
N ILE A 152 -25.18 -9.03 -1.57
CA ILE A 152 -25.75 -9.37 -2.88
C ILE A 152 -25.11 -10.66 -3.40
N ALA A 153 -25.93 -11.66 -3.74
CA ALA A 153 -25.45 -12.99 -4.13
C ALA A 153 -24.59 -12.98 -5.40
N SER A 154 -24.87 -12.11 -6.38
CA SER A 154 -24.12 -11.97 -7.63
C SER A 154 -22.68 -11.51 -7.44
N LEU A 155 -22.39 -10.86 -6.31
CA LEU A 155 -21.05 -10.36 -5.94
C LEU A 155 -20.20 -11.40 -5.21
N ARG A 156 -20.75 -12.57 -4.85
CA ARG A 156 -20.00 -13.56 -4.06
C ARG A 156 -18.84 -14.14 -4.86
N THR A 157 -17.69 -14.20 -4.20
CA THR A 157 -16.47 -14.83 -4.74
C THR A 157 -16.32 -16.23 -4.15
N SER A 158 -15.74 -17.16 -4.93
CA SER A 158 -15.46 -18.52 -4.46
C SER A 158 -14.55 -18.49 -3.24
N HIS A 159 -14.82 -19.31 -2.22
CA HIS A 159 -13.93 -19.45 -1.06
C HIS A 159 -12.56 -20.04 -1.41
N ARG A 160 -12.41 -20.62 -2.61
CA ARG A 160 -11.12 -21.09 -3.13
C ARG A 160 -10.27 -19.98 -3.75
N ASP A 161 -10.85 -18.80 -3.98
CA ASP A 161 -10.14 -17.66 -4.52
C ASP A 161 -9.05 -17.17 -3.54
N GLN A 162 -7.86 -16.94 -4.07
CA GLN A 162 -6.68 -16.66 -3.26
C GLN A 162 -6.70 -15.25 -2.67
N LEU A 163 -7.22 -14.27 -3.41
CA LEU A 163 -7.36 -12.90 -2.93
C LEU A 163 -8.48 -12.81 -1.89
N TYR A 164 -9.56 -13.58 -2.05
CA TYR A 164 -10.59 -13.73 -1.03
C TYR A 164 -10.03 -14.32 0.27
N ARG A 165 -9.21 -15.38 0.18
CA ARG A 165 -8.54 -15.98 1.34
C ARG A 165 -7.60 -15.00 2.04
N LEU A 166 -6.79 -14.26 1.27
CA LEU A 166 -5.94 -13.20 1.82
C LEU A 166 -6.77 -12.13 2.53
N SER A 167 -7.84 -11.65 1.88
CA SER A 167 -8.75 -10.66 2.46
C SER A 167 -9.30 -11.15 3.80
N ARG A 168 -9.78 -12.39 3.89
CA ARG A 168 -10.26 -12.99 5.15
C ARG A 168 -9.20 -13.03 6.25
N MET A 169 -7.97 -13.42 5.93
CA MET A 169 -6.86 -13.39 6.89
C MET A 169 -6.63 -11.97 7.39
N MET A 170 -6.63 -10.98 6.47
CA MET A 170 -6.44 -9.57 6.81
C MET A 170 -7.53 -9.03 7.72
N HIS A 171 -8.81 -9.25 7.38
CA HIS A 171 -9.93 -8.84 8.22
C HIS A 171 -9.83 -9.42 9.64
N THR A 172 -9.52 -10.71 9.74
CA THR A 172 -9.45 -11.40 11.04
C THR A 172 -8.29 -10.87 11.88
N GLY A 173 -7.11 -10.69 11.26
CA GLY A 173 -5.93 -10.15 11.94
C GLY A 173 -6.12 -8.70 12.39
N LEU A 174 -6.64 -7.83 11.52
CA LEU A 174 -6.86 -6.41 11.83
C LEU A 174 -7.91 -6.20 12.93
N ALA A 175 -8.93 -7.04 12.99
CA ALA A 175 -9.96 -6.96 14.03
C ALA A 175 -9.38 -7.05 15.46
N HIS A 176 -8.31 -7.83 15.66
CA HIS A 176 -7.63 -7.92 16.96
C HIS A 176 -6.97 -6.61 17.39
N PHE A 177 -6.44 -5.84 16.45
CA PHE A 177 -5.71 -4.59 16.73
C PHE A 177 -6.59 -3.34 16.71
N THR A 178 -7.81 -3.46 16.16
CA THR A 178 -8.77 -2.36 16.07
C THR A 178 -9.12 -1.81 17.45
N GLY A 179 -9.08 -0.49 17.61
CA GLY A 179 -9.47 0.18 18.86
C GLY A 179 -8.49 0.04 20.02
N ARG A 180 -7.34 -0.65 19.82
CA ARG A 180 -6.30 -0.79 20.84
C ARG A 180 -5.40 0.45 20.99
N ASN A 181 -5.56 1.44 20.12
CA ASN A 181 -4.74 2.66 20.09
C ASN A 181 -3.22 2.36 20.03
N LEU A 182 -2.84 1.31 19.29
CA LEU A 182 -1.44 1.07 18.98
C LEU A 182 -0.97 2.11 17.96
N PRO A 183 0.28 2.62 18.08
CA PRO A 183 0.83 3.45 17.02
C PRO A 183 0.92 2.62 15.73
N THR A 184 0.63 3.27 14.61
CA THR A 184 0.60 2.64 13.30
C THR A 184 1.83 3.03 12.49
N ILE A 185 2.09 2.31 11.39
CA ILE A 185 3.10 2.70 10.39
C ILE A 185 2.87 4.16 9.99
N TRP A 186 1.61 4.54 9.73
CA TRP A 186 1.24 5.89 9.31
C TRP A 186 1.47 6.96 10.39
N SER A 187 1.25 6.65 11.68
CA SER A 187 1.51 7.60 12.77
C SER A 187 2.98 8.04 12.84
N CYS A 188 3.91 7.20 12.38
CA CYS A 188 5.34 7.50 12.36
C CYS A 188 5.71 8.61 11.37
N PHE A 189 4.86 8.83 10.36
CA PHE A 189 5.06 9.83 9.31
C PHE A 189 4.28 11.13 9.56
N THR A 190 3.20 11.07 10.32
CA THR A 190 2.27 12.19 10.53
C THR A 190 2.49 12.96 11.82
N THR A 191 3.36 12.48 12.72
CA THR A 191 3.67 13.18 13.96
C THR A 191 4.53 14.42 13.65
N GLU A 192 3.89 15.59 13.54
CA GLU A 192 4.59 16.88 13.43
C GLU A 192 5.19 17.27 14.79
N GLY A 193 6.47 16.96 15.00
CA GLY A 193 7.26 17.45 16.13
C GLY A 193 8.65 16.83 16.16
N PRO A 194 9.67 17.50 16.75
CA PRO A 194 10.87 16.78 17.13
C PRO A 194 10.45 15.59 17.97
N MET A 195 10.98 14.40 17.68
CA MET A 195 10.91 13.26 18.59
C MET A 195 11.61 13.70 19.87
N VAL A 196 10.87 14.38 20.74
CA VAL A 196 11.26 14.54 22.13
C VAL A 196 11.46 13.10 22.59
N PRO A 197 12.66 12.71 23.06
CA PRO A 197 12.79 11.41 23.70
C PRO A 197 11.66 11.35 24.70
N GLN A 198 10.83 10.30 24.63
CA GLN A 198 9.66 10.13 25.47
C GLN A 198 10.10 9.91 26.93
N THR A 199 10.71 10.93 27.53
CA THR A 199 10.90 11.06 28.95
C THR A 199 9.61 11.64 29.50
N ALA A 200 8.72 10.72 29.86
CA ALA A 200 7.90 10.84 31.07
C ALA A 200 6.68 11.79 31.11
N THR A 201 5.93 12.02 30.03
CA THR A 201 4.61 12.70 30.16
C THR A 201 3.40 12.03 29.50
N HIS A 202 3.55 10.88 28.83
CA HIS A 202 2.46 9.91 28.69
C HIS A 202 3.00 8.51 28.94
N ALA A 203 3.18 8.18 30.22
CA ALA A 203 3.14 6.80 30.67
C ALA A 203 1.71 6.25 30.52
N THR A 204 1.21 6.16 29.28
CA THR A 204 0.23 5.12 28.97
C THR A 204 1.05 3.86 28.83
N VAL A 205 1.02 3.05 29.89
CA VAL A 205 1.43 1.65 29.94
C VAL A 205 1.36 1.02 28.55
N SER A 206 2.47 0.42 28.10
CA SER A 206 2.58 -0.41 26.88
C SER A 206 1.25 -1.08 26.52
N SER A 207 0.50 -0.52 25.56
CA SER A 207 -0.73 -1.13 25.03
C SER A 207 -0.43 -2.40 24.23
N PHE A 208 0.83 -2.57 23.84
CA PHE A 208 1.35 -3.77 23.23
C PHE A 208 1.64 -4.84 24.28
N THR A 209 1.12 -6.04 24.04
CA THR A 209 1.13 -7.16 24.99
C THR A 209 1.79 -8.41 24.38
N ALA A 210 2.11 -9.40 25.21
CA ALA A 210 2.59 -10.69 24.73
C ALA A 210 1.55 -11.42 23.85
N VAL A 211 0.25 -11.17 24.09
CA VAL A 211 -0.84 -11.68 23.25
C VAL A 211 -0.78 -11.06 21.86
N ASP A 212 -0.56 -9.75 21.77
CA ASP A 212 -0.41 -9.06 20.48
C ASP A 212 0.75 -9.63 19.67
N ALA A 213 1.90 -9.88 20.33
CA ALA A 213 3.04 -10.53 19.69
C ALA A 213 2.72 -11.96 19.21
N ALA A 214 1.93 -12.72 19.98
CA ALA A 214 1.50 -14.06 19.60
C ALA A 214 0.55 -14.04 18.38
N VAL A 215 -0.39 -13.09 18.34
CA VAL A 215 -1.31 -12.89 17.21
C VAL A 215 -0.53 -12.49 15.95
N ILE A 216 0.44 -11.57 16.05
CA ILE A 216 1.30 -11.20 14.91
C ILE A 216 2.05 -12.43 14.35
N ARG A 217 2.65 -13.24 15.23
CA ARG A 217 3.38 -14.44 14.80
C ARG A 217 2.47 -15.46 14.14
N ASP A 218 1.29 -15.72 14.71
CA ASP A 218 0.35 -16.66 14.11
C ASP A 218 -0.18 -16.15 12.76
N TRP A 219 -0.48 -14.86 12.66
CA TRP A 219 -0.92 -14.26 11.41
C TRP A 219 0.16 -14.32 10.31
N ALA A 220 1.42 -14.01 10.64
CA ALA A 220 2.53 -14.17 9.71
C ALA A 220 2.69 -15.64 9.25
N ARG A 221 2.54 -16.59 10.17
CA ARG A 221 2.55 -18.03 9.85
C ARG A 221 1.40 -18.43 8.92
N GLN A 222 0.20 -17.86 9.11
CA GLN A 222 -0.94 -18.10 8.22
C GLN A 222 -0.65 -17.59 6.79
N LEU A 223 -0.01 -16.43 6.64
CA LEU A 223 0.43 -15.92 5.35
C LEU A 223 1.47 -16.84 4.69
N ASP A 224 2.42 -17.37 5.46
CA ASP A 224 3.43 -18.31 4.96
C ASP A 224 2.78 -19.61 4.46
N LEU A 225 1.84 -20.17 5.23
CA LEU A 225 1.07 -21.35 4.82
C LEU A 225 0.24 -21.09 3.57
N TRP A 226 -0.41 -19.93 3.48
CA TRP A 226 -1.17 -19.53 2.31
C TRP A 226 -0.30 -19.48 1.05
N LEU A 227 0.90 -18.89 1.12
CA LEU A 227 1.84 -18.88 -0.02
C LEU A 227 2.27 -20.29 -0.42
N ILE A 228 2.56 -21.17 0.55
CA ILE A 228 2.95 -22.57 0.29
C ILE A 228 1.83 -23.31 -0.43
N GLU A 229 0.59 -23.18 0.05
CA GLU A 229 -0.58 -23.80 -0.57
C GLU A 229 -0.80 -23.29 -1.99
N PHE A 230 -0.69 -21.97 -2.21
CA PHE A 230 -0.78 -21.38 -3.54
C PHE A 230 0.30 -21.92 -4.49
N THR A 231 1.54 -22.05 -4.01
CA THR A 231 2.66 -22.54 -4.83
C THR A 231 2.50 -24.03 -5.18
N LYS A 232 1.83 -24.82 -4.32
CA LYS A 232 1.56 -26.24 -4.54
C LYS A 232 0.35 -26.52 -5.44
N ALA A 233 -0.59 -25.58 -5.52
CA ALA A 233 -1.75 -25.67 -6.42
C ALA A 233 -1.29 -25.44 -7.87
N ALA A 234 -0.79 -26.49 -8.51
CA ALA A 234 -0.05 -26.41 -9.77
C ALA A 234 -0.88 -26.03 -11.02
N ASP A 235 -2.21 -25.88 -10.96
CA ASP A 235 -3.04 -25.99 -12.17
C ASP A 235 -4.25 -25.06 -12.32
N ASP A 236 -4.59 -24.18 -11.36
CA ASP A 236 -5.75 -23.30 -11.52
C ASP A 236 -5.33 -21.93 -12.08
N GLY A 237 -5.37 -21.82 -13.41
CA GLY A 237 -5.10 -20.60 -14.16
C GLY A 237 -6.00 -19.40 -13.76
N GLN A 238 -5.50 -18.22 -14.14
CA GLN A 238 -6.12 -16.86 -14.19
C GLN A 238 -5.38 -15.81 -13.35
N ILE A 239 -4.91 -16.12 -12.14
CA ILE A 239 -4.22 -15.13 -11.29
C ILE A 239 -2.70 -15.20 -11.52
N ASP A 240 -2.09 -14.08 -11.91
CA ASP A 240 -0.64 -13.97 -12.09
C ASP A 240 0.08 -14.24 -10.76
N ARG A 241 0.97 -15.25 -10.75
CA ARG A 241 1.78 -15.64 -9.59
C ARG A 241 2.58 -14.47 -9.03
N THR A 242 2.96 -13.53 -9.88
CA THR A 242 3.65 -12.28 -9.50
C THR A 242 2.78 -11.46 -8.57
N ILE A 243 1.48 -11.35 -8.84
CA ILE A 243 0.52 -10.62 -8.00
C ILE A 243 0.44 -11.26 -6.62
N VAL A 244 0.21 -12.58 -6.56
CA VAL A 244 0.06 -13.28 -5.28
C VAL A 244 1.34 -13.17 -4.44
N PHE A 245 2.50 -13.34 -5.08
CA PHE A 245 3.78 -13.16 -4.41
C PHE A 245 3.99 -11.73 -3.90
N ARG A 246 3.66 -10.73 -4.72
CA ARG A 246 3.72 -9.31 -4.32
C ARG A 246 2.83 -9.06 -3.10
N GLN A 247 1.58 -9.51 -3.15
CA GLN A 247 0.61 -9.34 -2.08
C GLN A 247 1.09 -10.03 -0.80
N TYR A 248 1.66 -11.24 -0.89
CA TYR A 248 2.28 -11.91 0.25
C TYR A 248 3.41 -11.09 0.87
N VAL A 249 4.39 -10.65 0.08
CA VAL A 249 5.58 -9.94 0.59
C VAL A 249 5.19 -8.65 1.31
N LEU A 250 4.30 -7.85 0.71
CA LEU A 250 3.86 -6.58 1.26
C LEU A 250 3.05 -6.78 2.55
N HIS A 251 2.05 -7.66 2.52
CA HIS A 251 1.21 -7.92 3.70
C HIS A 251 1.99 -8.57 4.84
N ARG A 252 2.95 -9.45 4.54
CA ARG A 252 3.82 -10.03 5.57
C ARG A 252 4.65 -8.97 6.27
N LEU A 253 5.20 -8.02 5.52
CA LEU A 253 5.91 -6.89 6.12
C LEU A 253 4.98 -6.04 6.99
N VAL A 254 3.77 -5.74 6.52
CA VAL A 254 2.78 -4.98 7.31
C VAL A 254 2.55 -5.66 8.65
N VAL A 255 2.18 -6.94 8.63
CA VAL A 255 1.88 -7.74 9.83
C VAL A 255 3.05 -7.78 10.80
N LEU A 256 4.25 -8.13 10.32
CA LEU A 256 5.43 -8.19 11.18
C LEU A 256 5.81 -6.81 11.70
N SER A 257 5.54 -5.75 10.97
CA SER A 257 5.91 -4.41 11.40
C SER A 257 4.93 -3.78 12.39
N ILE A 258 3.76 -4.38 12.70
CA ILE A 258 2.79 -3.84 13.67
C ILE A 258 3.45 -3.57 15.04
N TYR A 259 4.31 -4.47 15.50
CA TYR A 259 4.98 -4.28 16.79
C TYR A 259 6.07 -3.19 16.74
N HIS A 260 6.58 -2.83 15.56
CA HIS A 260 7.75 -1.96 15.44
C HIS A 260 7.43 -0.51 15.86
N PRO A 261 6.36 0.14 15.34
CA PRO A 261 5.86 1.39 15.90
C PRO A 261 5.48 1.25 17.37
N ALA A 262 4.84 0.14 17.75
CA ALA A 262 4.39 -0.10 19.12
C ALA A 262 5.53 -0.15 20.15
N ARG A 263 6.75 -0.44 19.71
CA ARG A 263 7.97 -0.45 20.52
C ARG A 263 8.88 0.77 20.27
N GLY A 264 8.36 1.83 19.65
CA GLY A 264 9.09 3.09 19.49
C GLY A 264 9.94 3.23 18.23
N CYS A 265 9.72 2.39 17.21
CA CYS A 265 10.44 2.44 15.93
C CYS A 265 11.96 2.25 16.06
N ASP A 266 12.41 1.48 17.05
CA ASP A 266 13.82 1.15 17.26
C ASP A 266 14.01 -0.36 17.18
N LEU A 267 14.74 -0.81 16.15
CA LEU A 267 15.08 -2.23 15.96
C LEU A 267 16.03 -2.78 17.03
N TYR A 268 16.74 -1.92 17.75
CA TYR A 268 17.77 -2.28 18.74
C TYR A 268 17.35 -1.98 20.17
N ALA A 269 16.09 -1.60 20.40
CA ALA A 269 15.57 -1.43 21.74
C ALA A 269 15.70 -2.73 22.54
N ASN A 270 16.10 -2.62 23.81
CA ASN A 270 16.42 -3.74 24.72
C ASN A 270 15.31 -4.81 24.87
N ASN A 271 14.08 -4.50 24.46
CA ASN A 271 12.91 -5.36 24.61
C ASN A 271 12.53 -6.10 23.32
N VAL A 272 13.31 -5.96 22.23
CA VAL A 272 13.06 -6.67 20.96
C VAL A 272 13.85 -7.98 20.95
N PRO A 273 13.17 -9.15 20.88
CA PRO A 273 13.85 -10.42 20.75
C PRO A 273 14.63 -10.52 19.42
N PRO A 274 15.85 -11.09 19.40
CA PRO A 274 16.67 -11.17 18.20
C PRO A 274 16.00 -11.88 17.01
N HIS A 275 15.17 -12.90 17.29
CA HIS A 275 14.43 -13.60 16.25
C HIS A 275 13.35 -12.73 15.59
N GLU A 276 12.64 -11.89 16.36
CA GLU A 276 11.64 -10.96 15.81
C GLU A 276 12.32 -9.91 14.95
N GLN A 277 13.47 -9.38 15.41
CA GLN A 277 14.31 -8.44 14.67
C GLN A 277 14.77 -9.05 13.33
N PHE A 278 15.27 -10.29 13.36
CA PHE A 278 15.71 -11.00 12.17
C PHE A 278 14.58 -11.19 11.15
N GLU A 279 13.41 -11.67 11.60
CA GLU A 279 12.25 -11.89 10.75
C GLU A 279 11.75 -10.60 10.08
N LEU A 280 11.72 -9.49 10.83
CA LEU A 280 11.31 -8.19 10.30
C LEU A 280 12.32 -7.66 9.27
N LEU A 281 13.62 -7.75 9.55
CA LEU A 281 14.67 -7.37 8.61
C LEU A 281 14.63 -8.23 7.34
N LEU A 282 14.39 -9.53 7.47
CA LEU A 282 14.25 -10.44 6.33
C LEU A 282 13.06 -10.03 5.45
N SER A 283 11.90 -9.77 6.07
CA SER A 283 10.69 -9.33 5.35
C SER A 283 10.88 -7.96 4.67
N ALA A 284 11.56 -7.03 5.33
CA ALA A 284 11.87 -5.72 4.77
C ALA A 284 12.82 -5.82 3.56
N ARG A 285 13.87 -6.64 3.66
CA ARG A 285 14.77 -6.90 2.51
C ARG A 285 14.06 -7.56 1.34
N ALA A 286 13.18 -8.53 1.61
CA ALA A 286 12.37 -9.15 0.57
C ALA A 286 11.49 -8.12 -0.15
N THR A 287 10.91 -7.17 0.59
CA THR A 287 10.11 -6.07 0.04
C THR A 287 10.93 -5.13 -0.87
N ILE A 288 12.16 -4.78 -0.46
CA ILE A 288 13.04 -3.98 -1.32
C ILE A 288 13.45 -4.75 -2.58
N LYS A 289 13.78 -6.04 -2.45
CA LYS A 289 14.09 -6.91 -3.60
C LYS A 289 12.90 -7.04 -4.55
N LEU A 290 11.68 -7.14 -4.03
CA LEU A 290 10.45 -7.13 -4.83
C LEU A 290 10.37 -5.83 -5.63
N HIS A 291 10.50 -4.66 -4.99
CA HIS A 291 10.40 -3.36 -5.67
C HIS A 291 11.40 -3.20 -6.82
N LEU A 292 12.64 -3.67 -6.64
CA LEU A 292 13.67 -3.59 -7.68
C LEU A 292 13.35 -4.44 -8.92
N ASN A 293 12.62 -5.54 -8.74
CA ASN A 293 12.31 -6.49 -9.81
C ASN A 293 10.90 -6.30 -10.39
N ASP A 294 10.02 -5.63 -9.66
CA ASP A 294 8.60 -5.52 -9.98
C ASP A 294 8.20 -4.09 -10.34
N LYS A 295 8.08 -3.83 -11.64
CA LYS A 295 7.64 -2.51 -12.17
C LYS A 295 6.13 -2.29 -12.06
N THR A 296 5.41 -3.28 -11.56
CA THR A 296 3.95 -3.30 -11.48
C THR A 296 3.47 -2.79 -10.11
N ILE A 297 4.30 -2.08 -9.33
CA ILE A 297 3.86 -1.46 -8.08
C ILE A 297 3.04 -0.19 -8.39
N TRP A 298 1.77 -0.15 -7.95
CA TRP A 298 0.81 0.87 -8.40
C TRP A 298 0.07 1.61 -7.29
N SER A 299 -0.28 0.97 -6.17
CA SER A 299 -1.04 1.65 -5.12
C SER A 299 -0.13 2.53 -4.27
N ASN A 300 -0.69 3.59 -3.68
CA ASN A 300 0.04 4.41 -2.72
C ASN A 300 0.34 3.60 -1.45
N TRP A 301 -0.54 2.66 -1.09
CA TRP A 301 -0.27 1.69 -0.04
C TRP A 301 1.02 0.89 -0.30
N ASP A 302 1.19 0.31 -1.51
CA ASP A 302 2.41 -0.41 -1.88
C ASP A 302 3.65 0.46 -1.62
N LEU A 303 3.60 1.73 -2.05
CA LEU A 303 4.70 2.69 -1.90
C LEU A 303 4.99 3.03 -0.43
N VAL A 304 3.96 3.15 0.41
CA VAL A 304 4.12 3.35 1.85
C VAL A 304 4.83 2.15 2.47
N ILE A 305 4.42 0.93 2.14
CA ILE A 305 5.02 -0.29 2.69
C ILE A 305 6.47 -0.48 2.20
N ILE A 306 6.77 -0.15 0.95
CA ILE A 306 8.15 -0.18 0.41
C ILE A 306 9.02 0.88 1.08
N THR A 307 8.51 2.09 1.28
CA THR A 307 9.22 3.16 1.98
C THR A 307 9.52 2.74 3.42
N TRP A 308 8.55 2.12 4.08
CA TRP A 308 8.70 1.58 5.42
C TRP A 308 9.76 0.47 5.48
N ALA A 309 9.76 -0.44 4.50
CA ALA A 309 10.80 -1.45 4.36
C ALA A 309 12.20 -0.83 4.27
N ALA A 310 12.35 0.25 3.49
CA ALA A 310 13.63 0.92 3.32
C ALA A 310 14.13 1.52 4.64
N MET A 311 13.24 2.12 5.43
CA MET A 311 13.57 2.64 6.75
C MET A 311 14.05 1.55 7.71
N ILE A 312 13.35 0.40 7.75
CA ILE A 312 13.74 -0.76 8.57
C ILE A 312 15.11 -1.29 8.13
N VAL A 313 15.37 -1.42 6.82
CA VAL A 313 16.67 -1.88 6.32
C VAL A 313 17.79 -0.90 6.64
N LEU A 314 17.54 0.40 6.54
CA LEU A 314 18.50 1.45 6.90
C LEU A 314 18.88 1.38 8.39
N GLN A 315 17.90 1.25 9.28
CA GLN A 315 18.19 1.01 10.70
C GLN A 315 19.01 -0.28 10.89
N GLY A 316 18.63 -1.36 10.19
CA GLY A 316 19.38 -2.63 10.19
C GLY A 316 20.86 -2.50 9.81
N LEU A 317 21.18 -1.60 8.88
CA LEU A 317 22.54 -1.29 8.45
C LEU A 317 23.29 -0.48 9.52
N GLU A 318 22.62 0.46 10.18
CA GLU A 318 23.21 1.31 11.22
C GLU A 318 23.67 0.50 12.44
N GLY A 319 22.89 -0.50 12.87
CA GLY A 319 23.32 -1.39 13.97
C GLY A 319 24.08 -2.64 13.52
N GLY A 320 24.70 -2.63 12.33
CA GLY A 320 25.68 -3.64 11.93
C GLY A 320 25.13 -5.01 11.52
N VAL A 321 23.81 -5.15 11.35
CA VAL A 321 23.14 -6.39 10.93
C VAL A 321 22.94 -6.44 9.40
N GLY A 322 23.39 -5.41 8.68
CA GLY A 322 23.23 -5.27 7.24
C GLY A 322 24.12 -6.20 6.41
N GLU A 323 23.52 -6.91 5.44
CA GLU A 323 24.27 -7.56 4.37
C GLU A 323 24.87 -6.49 3.42
N PRO A 324 26.10 -6.68 2.91
CA PRO A 324 26.79 -5.71 2.04
C PRO A 324 26.00 -5.37 0.76
N ASP A 325 25.15 -6.29 0.27
CA ASP A 325 24.31 -6.08 -0.93
C ASP A 325 23.13 -5.11 -0.69
N GLY A 326 22.75 -4.86 0.57
CA GLY A 326 21.68 -3.91 0.92
C GLY A 326 22.02 -2.45 0.56
N ARG A 327 23.31 -2.13 0.39
CA ARG A 327 23.78 -0.78 0.04
C ARG A 327 23.52 -0.41 -1.43
N PHE A 328 23.40 -1.38 -2.32
CA PHE A 328 23.22 -1.13 -3.77
C PHE A 328 21.75 -0.92 -4.17
N GLY A 329 20.79 -1.33 -3.33
CA GLY A 329 19.36 -1.13 -3.55
C GLY A 329 18.81 0.20 -3.03
N ILE A 330 19.57 0.93 -2.22
CA ILE A 330 19.17 2.22 -1.61
C ILE A 330 19.86 3.36 -2.37
N ARG A 331 19.55 3.54 -3.65
CA ARG A 331 19.73 4.86 -4.26
C ARG A 331 18.65 5.78 -3.66
N PRO A 332 18.96 7.06 -3.37
CA PRO A 332 18.00 7.92 -2.72
C PRO A 332 16.73 7.99 -3.57
N PHE A 333 15.59 7.74 -2.92
CA PHE A 333 14.23 7.93 -3.42
C PHE A 333 13.96 9.34 -4.04
N ALA A 334 14.95 10.24 -4.00
CA ALA A 334 14.94 11.61 -4.49
C ALA A 334 15.11 11.78 -6.02
N GLY A 335 15.28 10.69 -6.79
CA GLY A 335 15.72 10.79 -8.19
C GLY A 335 14.73 10.47 -9.31
N THR A 336 13.60 9.80 -9.06
CA THR A 336 12.83 9.17 -10.16
C THR A 336 11.30 9.23 -10.07
N TYR A 337 10.71 10.03 -9.18
CA TYR A 337 9.28 10.35 -9.23
C TYR A 337 9.07 11.86 -9.03
N PRO A 338 8.79 12.63 -10.11
CA PRO A 338 8.50 14.05 -10.01
C PRO A 338 7.04 14.22 -9.57
N CYS A 339 6.74 14.15 -8.28
CA CYS A 339 5.43 14.59 -7.77
C CYS A 339 5.66 15.43 -6.52
N ARG A 340 5.65 16.75 -6.70
CA ARG A 340 5.47 17.74 -5.62
C ARG A 340 4.00 18.20 -5.59
N PRO A 341 3.08 17.50 -4.89
CA PRO A 341 1.93 18.20 -4.34
C PRO A 341 2.38 18.97 -3.11
N ARG A 342 2.03 20.26 -3.05
CA ARG A 342 2.14 21.08 -1.84
C ARG A 342 1.03 20.66 -0.86
N GLY A 343 1.16 19.46 -0.31
CA GLY A 343 0.50 18.93 0.89
C GLY A 343 1.54 18.10 1.63
N LEU A 344 1.30 17.66 2.88
CA LEU A 344 2.26 16.84 3.62
C LEU A 344 2.64 15.59 2.80
N SER A 345 3.79 15.68 2.13
CA SER A 345 4.31 14.65 1.25
C SER A 345 5.55 14.06 1.90
N ILE A 346 5.66 12.72 1.88
CA ILE A 346 6.78 11.93 2.40
C ILE A 346 8.15 12.47 1.90
N TYR A 347 8.19 13.18 0.77
CA TYR A 347 9.38 13.84 0.25
C TYR A 347 9.94 14.97 1.15
N ARG A 348 9.12 15.70 1.93
CA ARG A 348 9.62 16.70 2.90
C ARG A 348 10.30 16.06 4.12
N LEU A 349 10.01 14.80 4.43
CA LEU A 349 10.62 14.08 5.56
C LEU A 349 12.06 13.65 5.27
N HIS A 350 12.39 13.38 3.99
CA HIS A 350 13.76 13.08 3.58
C HIS A 350 14.71 14.29 3.68
N GLU A 351 14.24 15.50 3.40
CA GLU A 351 15.05 16.73 3.50
C GLU A 351 15.35 17.14 4.95
N ARG A 352 14.51 16.74 5.93
CA ARG A 352 14.68 17.15 7.34
C ARG A 352 15.55 16.20 8.20
N ARG A 353 15.86 14.98 7.74
CA ARG A 353 16.57 13.97 8.56
C ARG A 353 18.03 13.70 8.17
N ILE A 354 18.57 14.30 7.11
CA ILE A 354 19.98 14.11 6.72
C ILE A 354 20.79 15.38 7.10
N PRO A 355 21.58 15.37 8.19
CA PRO A 355 22.59 16.42 8.40
C PRO A 355 23.64 16.35 7.28
N PRO A 356 24.12 17.49 6.75
CA PRO A 356 25.05 17.53 5.63
C PRO A 356 26.47 17.23 6.12
N ARG A 357 26.82 15.95 6.29
CA ARG A 357 28.22 15.52 6.38
C ARG A 357 28.36 14.15 5.75
N ILE A 358 28.77 14.14 4.48
CA ILE A 358 29.88 13.35 3.90
C ILE A 358 30.01 13.90 2.47
N SER A 359 30.73 15.01 2.34
CA SER A 359 31.38 15.40 1.08
C SER A 359 32.84 14.99 1.17
N SER A 360 33.39 14.62 0.01
CA SER A 360 34.80 14.30 -0.28
C SER A 360 35.32 12.94 0.18
N PHE A 361 35.38 11.98 -0.75
CA PHE A 361 36.61 11.20 -0.97
C PHE A 361 36.78 10.93 -2.46
N ASP A 362 37.89 11.45 -2.97
CA ASP A 362 38.35 11.47 -4.35
C ASP A 362 38.89 10.07 -4.75
N LEU A 363 38.39 9.50 -5.84
CA LEU A 363 38.80 8.20 -6.37
C LEU A 363 39.49 8.40 -7.73
N ARG A 364 40.80 8.66 -7.70
CA ARG A 364 41.70 8.35 -8.81
C ARG A 364 42.92 7.62 -8.27
N THR A 365 42.99 6.30 -8.48
CA THR A 365 43.98 5.64 -9.34
C THR A 365 43.86 4.11 -9.26
N LYS A 366 43.97 3.46 -10.43
CA LYS A 366 43.83 2.02 -10.68
C LYS A 366 45.05 1.21 -10.20
N PRO A 367 44.91 -0.11 -9.95
CA PRO A 367 46.03 -0.99 -9.63
C PRO A 367 46.70 -1.52 -10.91
N LYS A 368 48.02 -1.76 -10.85
CA LYS A 368 48.71 -2.68 -11.76
C LYS A 368 49.42 -3.75 -10.95
N SER A 369 49.14 -5.00 -11.32
CA SER A 369 49.82 -6.19 -10.89
C SER A 369 51.15 -6.34 -11.64
N SER A 370 52.17 -6.89 -10.97
CA SER A 370 52.97 -7.99 -11.52
C SER A 370 53.96 -8.56 -10.51
N ARG A 371 53.81 -9.87 -10.35
CA ARG A 371 54.66 -10.91 -9.76
C ARG A 371 56.20 -10.73 -9.77
N LYS A 372 56.76 -11.32 -8.70
CA LYS A 372 57.85 -12.33 -8.63
C LYS A 372 59.27 -11.87 -8.22
N THR A 373 59.63 -12.38 -7.03
CA THR A 373 60.87 -13.10 -6.65
C THR A 373 62.23 -12.42 -6.77
N GLY A 374 62.96 -12.40 -5.64
CA GLY A 374 64.41 -12.62 -5.63
C GLY A 374 65.22 -11.73 -4.70
N PHE A 375 65.68 -12.34 -3.60
CA PHE A 375 66.95 -12.10 -2.89
C PHE A 375 67.37 -10.68 -2.40
N VAL A 376 67.55 -10.63 -1.07
CA VAL A 376 68.35 -9.70 -0.23
C VAL A 376 69.85 -10.00 -0.48
N PRO A 377 70.81 -9.04 -0.43
CA PRO A 377 71.08 -8.09 0.66
C PRO A 377 70.52 -6.68 0.50
#